data_AF-A0A8H9XFA2-F1
#
_entry.id   AF-A0A8H9XFA2-F1
#
_cell.length_a   1.000
_cell.length_b   1.000
_cell.length_c   1.000
_cell.angle_alpha   90.00
_cell.angle_beta   90.00
_cell.angle_gamma   90.00
#
_symmetry.space_group_name_H-M   'P 1'
#
loop_
_entity.id
_entity.type
_entity.pdbx_description
1 polymer ?
#
loop_
_entity_poly.entity_id
_entity_poly.type
_entity_poly.pdbx_seq_one_letter_code
_entity_poly.pdbx_strand_id
1 'polypeptide(L)'
;MSLLARLAPHLPYVRRYARALTGDQTTGDHYVRVALEALAAGERVLEANLTPRVALYHVFHAIWLSSGAQLEAPAGEDAGGEDANSRLMRIAPRSRQAFLLTALEGFTPSETAQILGASFEEVEALIAEAQAEIDAELATDVLIIEDEPVIAADIEALVKELGHTVVDIAATRTEAVEAVSRNRPGLVLADIQLADGSSGIDAVKDILSDHDVPVIFITAFPERLLTGERPEPTFLITKPFQPETVKAAIGQALFFHPRRAAKAAA
;
A
#
# COMPACT_ATOMS: atom_id res chain seq x y z
N MET A 1 -0.35 32.09 -0.93
CA MET A 1 0.48 30.87 -0.96
C MET A 1 0.55 30.36 -2.38
N SER A 2 1.72 29.87 -2.83
CA SER A 2 1.83 29.21 -4.13
C SER A 2 1.04 27.89 -4.13
N LEU A 3 0.63 27.42 -5.32
CA LEU A 3 -0.01 26.11 -5.49
C LEU A 3 0.86 25.00 -4.88
N LEU A 4 2.16 25.04 -5.15
CA LEU A 4 3.13 24.06 -4.68
C LEU A 4 3.24 24.02 -3.14
N ALA A 5 3.20 25.18 -2.47
CA ALA A 5 3.21 25.24 -1.00
C ALA A 5 1.94 24.62 -0.36
N ARG A 6 0.81 24.61 -1.08
CA ARG A 6 -0.44 23.98 -0.60
C ARG A 6 -0.45 22.47 -0.80
N LEU A 7 0.28 21.96 -1.79
CA LEU A 7 0.29 20.55 -2.16
C LEU A 7 1.43 19.77 -1.52
N ALA A 8 2.59 20.40 -1.31
CA ALA A 8 3.81 19.76 -0.81
C ALA A 8 3.60 18.89 0.46
N PRO A 9 2.82 19.31 1.47
CA PRO A 9 2.59 18.48 2.67
C PRO A 9 1.82 17.19 2.40
N HIS A 10 1.11 17.09 1.27
CA HIS A 10 0.25 15.96 0.94
C HIS A 10 0.91 14.96 -0.02
N LEU A 11 1.99 15.36 -0.71
CA LEU A 11 2.66 14.51 -1.72
C LEU A 11 3.15 13.17 -1.17
N PRO A 12 3.76 13.08 0.03
CA PRO A 12 4.20 11.80 0.56
C PRO A 12 3.04 10.80 0.67
N TYR A 13 1.89 11.24 1.20
CA TYR A 13 0.74 10.38 1.41
C TYR A 13 0.03 9.98 0.11
N VAL A 14 0.02 10.86 -0.90
CA VAL A 14 -0.47 10.48 -2.24
C VAL A 14 0.41 9.41 -2.86
N ARG A 15 1.74 9.45 -2.65
CA ARG A 15 2.62 8.35 -3.09
C ARG A 15 2.30 7.05 -2.35
N ARG A 16 2.12 7.09 -1.02
CA ARG A 16 1.72 5.91 -0.24
C ARG A 16 0.45 5.28 -0.81
N TYR A 17 -0.57 6.10 -1.06
CA TYR A 17 -1.81 5.67 -1.69
C TYR A 17 -1.57 5.07 -3.08
N ALA A 18 -0.84 5.76 -3.94
CA ALA A 18 -0.57 5.30 -5.31
C ALA A 18 0.22 3.99 -5.35
N ARG A 19 1.18 3.80 -4.44
CA ARG A 19 1.95 2.55 -4.28
C ARG A 19 1.06 1.42 -3.78
N ALA A 20 0.23 1.67 -2.78
CA ALA A 20 -0.74 0.69 -2.29
C ALA A 20 -1.75 0.28 -3.36
N LEU A 21 -2.16 1.23 -4.23
CA LEU A 21 -3.08 0.99 -5.33
C LEU A 21 -2.46 0.19 -6.48
N THR A 22 -1.18 0.39 -6.75
CA THR A 22 -0.44 -0.22 -7.87
C THR A 22 0.30 -1.50 -7.50
N GLY A 23 0.57 -1.71 -6.21
CA GLY A 23 1.45 -2.77 -5.72
C GLY A 23 2.93 -2.55 -6.05
N ASP A 24 3.31 -1.37 -6.57
CA ASP A 24 4.68 -1.10 -7.01
C ASP A 24 5.10 0.35 -6.73
N GLN A 25 6.33 0.50 -6.23
CA GLN A 25 6.90 1.81 -5.93
C GLN A 25 7.04 2.67 -7.19
N THR A 26 7.65 2.10 -8.24
CA THR A 26 8.01 2.83 -9.47
C THR A 26 6.77 3.35 -10.17
N THR A 27 5.78 2.47 -10.33
CA THR A 27 4.50 2.76 -10.96
C THR A 27 3.72 3.78 -10.16
N GLY A 28 3.58 3.59 -8.84
CA GLY A 28 2.89 4.54 -7.96
C GLY A 28 3.49 5.94 -8.04
N ASP A 29 4.81 6.06 -7.87
CA ASP A 29 5.52 7.34 -7.91
C ASP A 29 5.43 8.02 -9.28
N HIS A 30 5.45 7.23 -10.37
CA HIS A 30 5.28 7.72 -11.73
C HIS A 30 3.93 8.41 -11.92
N TYR A 31 2.82 7.80 -11.49
CA TYR A 31 1.49 8.41 -11.61
C TYR A 31 1.35 9.70 -10.80
N VAL A 32 1.95 9.76 -9.60
CA VAL A 32 1.99 11.01 -8.81
C VAL A 32 2.74 12.10 -9.55
N ARG A 33 3.91 11.78 -10.15
CA ARG A 33 4.68 12.75 -10.94
C ARG A 33 3.88 13.29 -12.12
N VAL A 34 3.25 12.42 -12.91
CA VAL A 34 2.40 12.82 -14.05
C VAL A 34 1.26 13.73 -13.58
N ALA A 35 0.65 13.43 -12.44
CA ALA A 35 -0.41 14.26 -11.88
C ALA A 35 0.06 15.67 -11.50
N LEU A 36 1.27 15.78 -10.95
CA LEU A 36 1.87 17.07 -10.62
C LEU A 36 2.29 17.86 -11.86
N GLU A 37 2.79 17.19 -12.89
CA GLU A 37 3.16 17.81 -14.17
C GLU A 37 1.92 18.41 -14.85
N ALA A 38 0.80 17.69 -14.90
CA ALA A 38 -0.46 18.20 -15.45
C ALA A 38 -1.00 19.41 -14.67
N LEU A 39 -0.86 19.41 -13.33
CA LEU A 39 -1.21 20.56 -12.49
C LEU A 39 -0.28 21.75 -12.73
N ALA A 40 1.02 21.51 -12.89
CA ALA A 40 2.01 22.56 -13.12
C ALA A 40 1.87 23.18 -14.52
N ALA A 41 1.50 22.38 -15.52
CA ALA A 41 1.21 22.82 -16.89
C ALA A 41 -0.13 23.56 -17.02
N GLY A 42 -0.98 23.53 -15.98
CA GLY A 42 -2.31 24.14 -16.00
C GLY A 42 -3.34 23.36 -16.82
N GLU A 43 -3.03 22.12 -17.21
CA GLU A 43 -3.93 21.21 -17.92
C GLU A 43 -5.09 20.74 -17.01
N ARG A 44 -4.83 20.75 -15.70
CA ARG A 44 -5.83 20.51 -14.65
C ARG A 44 -5.78 21.66 -13.64
N VAL A 45 -6.94 22.00 -13.09
CA VAL A 45 -7.09 23.03 -12.06
C VAL A 45 -7.66 22.38 -10.82
N LEU A 46 -7.12 22.72 -9.63
CA LEU A 46 -7.71 22.29 -8.37
C LEU A 46 -9.06 22.97 -8.18
N GLU A 47 -10.09 22.20 -7.89
CA GLU A 47 -11.41 22.75 -7.57
C GLU A 47 -11.34 23.64 -6.32
N ALA A 48 -11.84 24.88 -6.44
CA ALA A 48 -11.71 25.88 -5.38
C ALA A 48 -12.53 25.55 -4.12
N ASN A 49 -13.52 24.67 -4.24
CA ASN A 49 -14.42 24.29 -3.14
C ASN A 49 -13.90 23.08 -2.34
N LEU A 50 -12.87 22.40 -2.83
CA LEU A 50 -12.27 21.25 -2.17
C LEU A 50 -11.07 21.69 -1.33
N THR A 51 -10.80 20.96 -0.25
CA THR A 51 -9.56 21.17 0.50
C THR A 51 -8.37 20.80 -0.40
N PRO A 52 -7.17 21.40 -0.21
CA PRO A 52 -6.00 21.08 -1.04
C PRO A 52 -5.66 19.58 -1.07
N ARG A 53 -5.89 18.89 0.05
CA ARG A 53 -5.73 17.44 0.17
C ARG A 53 -6.71 16.70 -0.73
N VAL A 54 -8.02 16.93 -0.59
CA VAL A 54 -9.06 16.27 -1.39
C VAL A 54 -8.89 16.56 -2.88
N ALA A 55 -8.63 17.83 -3.23
CA ALA A 55 -8.43 18.24 -4.61
C ALA A 55 -7.23 17.53 -5.28
N LEU A 56 -6.16 17.29 -4.54
CA LEU A 56 -4.98 16.59 -5.06
C LEU A 56 -5.29 15.13 -5.41
N TYR A 57 -5.98 14.41 -4.51
CA TYR A 57 -6.39 13.02 -4.78
C TYR A 57 -7.42 12.96 -5.91
N HIS A 58 -8.36 13.89 -5.96
CA HIS A 58 -9.32 13.97 -7.06
C HIS A 58 -8.63 14.11 -8.43
N VAL A 59 -7.63 15.01 -8.53
CA VAL A 59 -6.86 15.17 -9.77
C VAL A 59 -6.02 13.93 -10.08
N PHE A 60 -5.41 13.30 -9.07
CA PHE A 60 -4.73 12.02 -9.24
C PHE A 60 -5.67 10.96 -9.85
N HIS A 61 -6.89 10.80 -9.34
CA HIS A 61 -7.87 9.85 -9.88
C HIS A 61 -8.32 10.21 -11.31
N ALA A 62 -8.53 11.48 -11.61
CA ALA A 62 -8.87 11.91 -12.98
C ALA A 62 -7.78 11.54 -13.99
N ILE A 63 -6.51 11.61 -13.58
CA ILE A 63 -5.36 11.25 -14.42
C ILE A 63 -5.17 9.73 -14.45
N TRP A 64 -5.31 9.06 -13.31
CA TRP A 64 -5.28 7.60 -13.24
C TRP A 64 -6.32 6.95 -14.16
N LEU A 65 -7.56 7.45 -14.17
CA LEU A 65 -8.63 6.94 -15.02
C LEU A 65 -8.43 7.25 -16.51
N SER A 66 -7.75 8.34 -16.86
CA SER A 66 -7.50 8.72 -18.26
C SER A 66 -6.23 8.09 -18.84
N SER A 67 -5.15 8.05 -18.06
CA SER A 67 -3.85 7.50 -18.44
C SER A 67 -3.72 6.00 -18.15
N GLY A 68 -4.35 5.50 -17.10
CA GLY A 68 -4.39 4.07 -16.77
C GLY A 68 -5.10 3.25 -17.85
N ALA A 69 -6.06 3.86 -18.55
CA ALA A 69 -6.69 3.31 -19.76
C ALA A 69 -5.82 3.43 -21.04
N GLN A 70 -4.77 4.26 -21.04
CA GLN A 70 -3.88 4.48 -22.20
C GLN A 70 -2.61 3.62 -22.16
N LEU A 71 -2.13 3.24 -20.98
CA LEU A 71 -1.12 2.17 -20.83
C LEU A 71 -1.68 0.77 -21.21
N GLU A 72 -2.97 0.68 -21.56
CA GLU A 72 -3.63 -0.50 -22.14
C GLU A 72 -3.48 -0.60 -23.68
N ALA A 73 -2.97 0.44 -24.36
CA ALA A 73 -2.72 0.39 -25.80
C ALA A 73 -1.27 -0.05 -26.08
N PRO A 74 -1.04 -1.03 -26.98
CA PRO A 74 0.25 -1.69 -27.12
C PRO A 74 1.30 -0.71 -27.65
N ALA A 75 2.29 -0.37 -26.83
CA ALA A 75 3.55 0.18 -27.30
C ALA A 75 4.53 -0.98 -27.52
N GLY A 76 4.52 -1.53 -28.74
CA GLY A 76 5.61 -2.35 -29.25
C GLY A 76 5.46 -3.85 -29.04
N GLU A 77 5.57 -4.57 -30.15
CA GLU A 77 5.70 -6.01 -30.26
C GLU A 77 6.90 -6.52 -29.43
N ASP A 78 6.74 -7.69 -28.81
CA ASP A 78 7.69 -8.46 -27.96
C ASP A 78 7.65 -8.24 -26.43
N ALA A 79 6.57 -8.74 -25.82
CA ALA A 79 6.65 -9.31 -24.46
C ALA A 79 5.70 -10.52 -24.39
N GLY A 80 6.26 -11.73 -24.47
CA GLY A 80 5.52 -12.96 -24.32
C GLY A 80 4.86 -13.06 -22.94
N GLY A 81 3.55 -13.35 -22.92
CA GLY A 81 2.90 -14.00 -21.79
C GLY A 81 2.35 -13.12 -20.66
N GLU A 82 1.93 -11.88 -20.89
CA GLU A 82 1.11 -11.17 -19.89
C GLU A 82 -0.36 -11.58 -19.96
N ASP A 83 -0.77 -12.39 -18.98
CA ASP A 83 -2.11 -12.95 -18.80
C ASP A 83 -3.17 -11.83 -18.75
N ALA A 84 -4.31 -12.02 -19.41
CA ALA A 84 -5.42 -11.05 -19.41
C ALA A 84 -5.91 -10.72 -17.98
N ASN A 85 -5.71 -11.66 -17.04
CA ASN A 85 -5.99 -11.50 -15.63
C ASN A 85 -5.05 -10.48 -14.95
N SER A 86 -3.77 -10.44 -15.35
CA SER A 86 -2.80 -9.42 -14.89
C SER A 86 -3.12 -8.03 -15.40
N ARG A 87 -3.81 -7.91 -16.54
CA ARG A 87 -4.30 -6.61 -17.08
C ARG A 87 -5.56 -6.15 -16.37
N LEU A 88 -6.48 -7.07 -16.06
CA LEU A 88 -7.68 -6.78 -15.25
C LEU A 88 -7.33 -6.42 -13.80
N MET A 89 -6.25 -6.99 -13.23
CA MET A 89 -5.73 -6.60 -11.91
C MET A 89 -5.00 -5.24 -11.91
N ARG A 90 -4.64 -4.67 -13.07
CA ARG A 90 -3.91 -3.38 -13.16
C ARG A 90 -4.81 -2.15 -12.99
N ILE A 91 -6.13 -2.28 -13.13
CA ILE A 91 -7.08 -1.27 -12.65
C ILE A 91 -7.60 -1.77 -11.31
N ALA A 92 -7.04 -1.26 -10.21
CA ALA A 92 -7.59 -1.48 -8.89
C ALA A 92 -9.11 -1.18 -8.91
N PRO A 93 -9.99 -2.13 -8.52
CA PRO A 93 -11.43 -1.93 -8.50
C PRO A 93 -11.82 -0.65 -7.77
N ARG A 94 -12.92 0.00 -8.17
CA ARG A 94 -13.41 1.22 -7.48
C ARG A 94 -13.69 0.95 -5.99
N SER A 95 -14.09 -0.26 -5.65
CA SER A 95 -14.29 -0.72 -4.27
C SER A 95 -13.02 -0.57 -3.45
N ARG A 96 -11.91 -1.08 -3.98
CA ARG A 96 -10.58 -0.94 -3.38
C ARG A 96 -10.11 0.50 -3.28
N GLN A 97 -10.33 1.30 -4.33
CA GLN A 97 -9.98 2.72 -4.30
C GLN A 97 -10.68 3.43 -3.12
N ALA A 98 -11.98 3.20 -2.96
CA ALA A 98 -12.77 3.76 -1.87
C ALA A 98 -12.26 3.28 -0.50
N PHE A 99 -12.01 1.98 -0.36
CA PHE A 99 -11.50 1.41 0.88
C PHE A 99 -10.10 1.94 1.26
N LEU A 100 -9.17 2.07 0.31
CA LEU A 100 -7.85 2.64 0.61
C LEU A 100 -7.92 4.14 0.95
N LEU A 101 -8.81 4.90 0.32
CA LEU A 101 -9.01 6.31 0.65
C LEU A 101 -9.51 6.47 2.10
N THR A 102 -10.39 5.59 2.57
CA THR A 102 -10.89 5.65 3.94
C THR A 102 -9.93 4.99 4.94
N ALA A 103 -9.58 3.73 4.75
CA ALA A 103 -8.84 2.94 5.73
C ALA A 103 -7.35 3.31 5.81
N LEU A 104 -6.68 3.55 4.67
CA LEU A 104 -5.25 3.87 4.65
C LEU A 104 -5.00 5.38 4.72
N GLU A 105 -5.79 6.16 3.99
CA GLU A 105 -5.62 7.61 3.90
C GLU A 105 -6.49 8.37 4.92
N GLY A 106 -7.46 7.75 5.58
CA GLY A 106 -8.23 8.40 6.64
C GLY A 106 -9.17 9.50 6.12
N PHE A 107 -9.59 9.42 4.86
CA PHE A 107 -10.67 10.28 4.35
C PHE A 107 -12.02 9.80 4.89
N THR A 108 -12.94 10.73 5.08
CA THR A 108 -14.34 10.39 5.33
C THR A 108 -15.00 9.82 4.07
N PRO A 109 -16.12 9.07 4.17
CA PRO A 109 -16.85 8.62 2.99
C PRO A 109 -17.32 9.78 2.09
N SER A 110 -17.67 10.93 2.68
CA SER A 110 -18.03 12.14 1.94
C SER A 110 -16.86 12.74 1.15
N GLU A 111 -15.67 12.81 1.74
CA GLU A 111 -14.47 13.26 1.02
C GLU A 111 -14.07 12.24 -0.06
N THR A 112 -14.20 10.95 0.23
CA THR A 112 -13.96 9.87 -0.73
C THR A 112 -14.90 9.96 -1.93
N ALA A 113 -16.18 10.31 -1.70
CA ALA A 113 -17.14 10.56 -2.77
C ALA A 113 -16.72 11.74 -3.66
N GLN A 114 -16.20 12.82 -3.06
CA GLN A 114 -15.63 13.95 -3.82
C GLN A 114 -14.41 13.51 -4.63
N ILE A 115 -13.49 12.73 -4.05
CA ILE A 115 -12.28 12.24 -4.73
C ILE A 115 -12.65 11.36 -5.93
N LEU A 116 -13.58 10.43 -5.76
CA LEU A 116 -13.96 9.45 -6.78
C LEU A 116 -15.00 9.95 -7.78
N GLY A 117 -15.56 11.14 -7.57
CA GLY A 117 -16.66 11.68 -8.38
C GLY A 117 -17.92 10.79 -8.30
N ALA A 118 -18.25 10.30 -7.11
CA ALA A 118 -19.33 9.36 -6.83
C ALA A 118 -20.31 9.92 -5.79
N SER A 119 -21.44 9.26 -5.58
CA SER A 119 -22.36 9.58 -4.48
C SER A 119 -21.87 8.99 -3.15
N PHE A 120 -22.37 9.51 -2.03
CA PHE A 120 -22.07 8.97 -0.70
C PHE A 120 -22.52 7.49 -0.59
N GLU A 121 -23.71 7.18 -1.09
CA GLU A 121 -24.30 5.84 -1.07
C GLU A 121 -23.49 4.85 -1.91
N GLU A 122 -22.98 5.29 -3.06
CA GLU A 122 -22.08 4.49 -3.89
C GLU A 122 -20.77 4.20 -3.15
N VAL A 123 -20.18 5.19 -2.48
CA VAL A 123 -18.94 4.99 -1.73
C VAL A 123 -19.13 4.02 -0.56
N GLU A 124 -20.22 4.14 0.20
CA GLU A 124 -20.54 3.20 1.28
C GLU A 124 -20.66 1.77 0.75
N ALA A 125 -21.32 1.57 -0.39
CA ALA A 125 -21.44 0.26 -1.02
C ALA A 125 -20.08 -0.28 -1.49
N LEU A 126 -19.25 0.57 -2.11
CA LEU A 126 -17.90 0.24 -2.56
C LEU A 126 -16.97 -0.16 -1.39
N ILE A 127 -17.05 0.55 -0.26
CA ILE A 127 -16.29 0.21 0.95
C ILE A 127 -16.74 -1.14 1.50
N ALA A 128 -18.06 -1.37 1.61
CA ALA A 128 -18.60 -2.63 2.11
C ALA A 128 -18.21 -3.83 1.23
N GLU A 129 -18.22 -3.65 -0.10
CA GLU A 129 -17.77 -4.66 -1.06
C GLU A 129 -16.29 -5.00 -0.86
N ALA A 130 -15.41 -3.99 -0.85
CA ALA A 130 -13.98 -4.21 -0.62
C ALA A 130 -13.70 -4.84 0.74
N GLN A 131 -14.48 -4.47 1.76
CA GLN A 131 -14.32 -5.03 3.09
C GLN A 131 -14.63 -6.54 3.11
N ALA A 132 -15.70 -6.94 2.43
CA ALA A 132 -16.07 -8.34 2.30
C ALA A 132 -15.04 -9.15 1.50
N GLU A 133 -14.42 -8.55 0.47
CA GLU A 133 -13.33 -9.18 -0.29
C GLU A 133 -12.09 -9.40 0.58
N ILE A 134 -11.68 -8.40 1.35
CA ILE A 134 -10.51 -8.49 2.24
C ILE A 134 -10.76 -9.48 3.37
N ASP A 135 -11.96 -9.49 3.94
CA ASP A 135 -12.32 -10.45 4.99
C ASP A 135 -12.44 -11.89 4.46
N ALA A 136 -12.65 -12.05 3.14
CA ALA A 136 -12.64 -13.34 2.47
C ALA A 136 -11.23 -13.83 2.10
N GLU A 137 -10.19 -12.97 2.19
CA GLU A 137 -8.81 -13.40 1.98
C GLU A 137 -8.34 -14.34 3.10
N LEU A 138 -7.50 -15.31 2.73
CA LEU A 138 -7.09 -16.40 3.60
C LEU A 138 -6.21 -15.91 4.75
N ALA A 139 -6.45 -16.43 5.95
CA ALA A 139 -5.53 -16.37 7.07
C ALA A 139 -4.10 -16.75 6.61
N THR A 140 -3.11 -15.96 7.03
CA THR A 140 -1.71 -16.16 6.67
C THR A 140 -0.86 -16.19 7.95
N ASP A 141 0.32 -16.74 7.80
CA ASP A 141 1.35 -16.78 8.82
C ASP A 141 2.18 -15.49 8.73
N VAL A 142 2.24 -14.74 9.82
CA VAL A 142 2.87 -13.42 9.88
C VAL A 142 4.10 -13.48 10.78
N LEU A 143 5.22 -13.01 10.26
CA LEU A 143 6.40 -12.71 11.06
C LEU A 143 6.41 -11.21 11.37
N ILE A 144 6.60 -10.87 12.64
CA ILE A 144 6.79 -9.49 13.08
C ILE A 144 8.27 -9.27 13.39
N ILE A 145 8.85 -8.17 12.90
CA ILE A 145 10.20 -7.71 13.21
C ILE A 145 10.06 -6.37 13.92
N GLU A 146 10.18 -6.36 15.24
CA GLU A 146 9.96 -5.21 16.12
C GLU A 146 10.66 -5.46 17.46
N ASP A 147 11.49 -4.52 17.88
CA ASP A 147 12.27 -4.61 19.12
C ASP A 147 11.57 -3.98 20.32
N GLU A 148 10.62 -3.06 20.10
CA GLU A 148 9.86 -2.46 21.18
C GLU A 148 8.70 -3.38 21.64
N PRO A 149 8.74 -3.97 22.85
CA PRO A 149 7.79 -5.02 23.24
C PRO A 149 6.33 -4.57 23.26
N VAL A 150 6.08 -3.29 23.58
CA VAL A 150 4.74 -2.71 23.60
C VAL A 150 4.17 -2.62 22.19
N ILE A 151 5.00 -2.21 21.23
CA ILE A 151 4.60 -2.05 19.83
C ILE A 151 4.41 -3.42 19.19
N ALA A 152 5.31 -4.36 19.46
CA ALA A 152 5.20 -5.75 19.02
C ALA A 152 3.90 -6.40 19.50
N ALA A 153 3.53 -6.21 20.77
CA ALA A 153 2.29 -6.73 21.33
C ALA A 153 1.03 -6.06 20.72
N ASP A 154 1.09 -4.76 20.41
CA ASP A 154 -0.02 -4.02 19.79
C ASP A 154 -0.29 -4.52 18.37
N ILE A 155 0.76 -4.60 17.53
CA ILE A 155 0.61 -5.12 16.17
C ILE A 155 0.27 -6.62 16.16
N GLU A 156 0.81 -7.42 17.08
CA GLU A 156 0.45 -8.84 17.23
C GLU A 156 -1.04 -9.01 17.52
N ALA A 157 -1.61 -8.20 18.43
CA ALA A 157 -3.02 -8.24 18.76
C ALA A 157 -3.89 -7.91 17.54
N LEU A 158 -3.55 -6.86 16.79
CA LEU A 158 -4.26 -6.48 15.56
C LEU A 158 -4.18 -7.57 14.49
N VAL A 159 -3.00 -8.14 14.26
CA VAL A 159 -2.81 -9.23 13.29
C VAL A 159 -3.68 -10.45 13.63
N LYS A 160 -3.77 -10.79 14.92
CA LYS A 160 -4.63 -11.89 15.41
C LYS A 160 -6.12 -11.57 15.29
N GLU A 161 -6.52 -10.33 15.56
CA GLU A 161 -7.90 -9.86 15.40
C GLU A 161 -8.37 -9.94 13.94
N LEU A 162 -7.47 -9.67 13.00
CA LEU A 162 -7.70 -9.82 11.56
C LEU A 162 -7.71 -11.28 11.08
N GLY A 163 -7.54 -12.26 11.98
CA GLY A 163 -7.64 -13.68 11.67
C GLY A 163 -6.34 -14.32 11.16
N HIS A 164 -5.22 -13.60 11.20
CA HIS A 164 -3.91 -14.14 10.82
C HIS A 164 -3.21 -14.78 12.03
N THR A 165 -2.19 -15.59 11.77
CA THR A 165 -1.39 -16.26 12.82
C THR A 165 -0.01 -15.63 12.90
N VAL A 166 0.37 -15.09 14.06
CA VAL A 166 1.75 -14.64 14.30
C VAL A 166 2.62 -15.86 14.62
N VAL A 167 3.56 -16.18 13.73
CA VAL A 167 4.44 -17.37 13.88
C VAL A 167 5.69 -17.07 14.68
N ASP A 168 6.14 -15.82 14.69
CA ASP A 168 7.29 -15.38 15.47
C ASP A 168 7.32 -13.86 15.60
N ILE A 169 8.08 -13.37 16.59
CA ILE A 169 8.42 -11.96 16.77
C ILE A 169 9.93 -11.89 16.94
N ALA A 170 10.61 -11.26 15.97
CA ALA A 170 12.05 -11.05 15.99
C ALA A 170 12.38 -9.62 16.44
N ALA A 171 13.31 -9.46 17.36
CA ALA A 171 13.79 -8.16 17.82
C ALA A 171 15.06 -7.70 17.11
N THR A 172 15.72 -8.60 16.35
CA THR A 172 16.96 -8.30 15.64
C THR A 172 16.96 -8.84 14.21
N ARG A 173 17.85 -8.30 13.36
CA ARG A 173 18.06 -8.81 12.00
C ARG A 173 18.37 -10.30 11.95
N THR A 174 19.24 -10.79 12.84
CA THR A 174 19.63 -12.21 12.87
C THR A 174 18.44 -13.10 13.21
N GLU A 175 17.67 -12.73 14.23
CA GLU A 175 16.45 -13.47 14.63
C GLU A 175 15.42 -13.49 13.49
N ALA A 176 15.27 -12.38 12.76
CA ALA A 176 14.33 -12.30 11.65
C ALA A 176 14.68 -13.28 10.51
N VAL A 177 15.95 -13.34 10.11
CA VAL A 177 16.43 -14.26 9.07
C VAL A 177 16.26 -15.72 9.50
N GLU A 178 16.57 -16.04 10.76
CA GLU A 178 16.36 -17.38 11.32
C GLU A 178 14.87 -17.77 11.38
N ALA A 179 14.00 -16.83 11.77
CA ALA A 179 12.56 -17.04 11.88
C ALA A 179 11.91 -17.29 10.51
N VAL A 180 12.29 -16.55 9.47
CA VAL A 180 11.80 -16.81 8.10
C VAL A 180 12.22 -18.20 7.63
N SER A 181 13.49 -18.57 7.84
CA SER A 181 14.02 -19.87 7.43
C SER A 181 13.27 -21.03 8.09
N ARG A 182 12.89 -20.87 9.37
CA ARG A 182 12.20 -21.87 10.18
C ARG A 182 10.69 -21.96 9.86
N ASN A 183 10.02 -20.83 9.75
CA ASN A 183 8.55 -20.77 9.75
C ASN A 183 7.93 -20.54 8.36
N ARG A 184 8.70 -20.02 7.38
CA ARG A 184 8.21 -19.64 6.04
C ARG A 184 6.91 -18.82 6.08
N PRO A 185 6.94 -17.64 6.73
CA PRO A 185 5.75 -16.79 6.84
C PRO A 185 5.22 -16.41 5.45
N GLY A 186 3.91 -16.20 5.36
CA GLY A 186 3.27 -15.66 4.17
C GLY A 186 3.22 -14.14 4.13
N LEU A 187 3.64 -13.47 5.21
CA LEU A 187 3.75 -12.01 5.30
C LEU A 187 4.79 -11.62 6.37
N VAL A 188 5.56 -10.58 6.10
CA VAL A 188 6.46 -9.96 7.09
C VAL A 188 6.02 -8.54 7.40
N LEU A 189 5.86 -8.22 8.68
CA LEU A 189 5.70 -6.85 9.18
C LEU A 189 7.00 -6.43 9.83
N ALA A 190 7.64 -5.37 9.36
CA ALA A 190 8.98 -4.99 9.82
C ALA A 190 9.08 -3.52 10.20
N ASP A 191 9.51 -3.22 11.43
CA ASP A 191 10.03 -1.89 11.74
C ASP A 191 11.26 -1.60 10.87
N ILE A 192 11.40 -0.35 10.46
CA ILE A 192 12.53 0.17 9.72
C ILE A 192 13.74 0.42 10.61
N GLN A 193 13.53 0.80 11.87
CA GLN A 193 14.59 1.08 12.84
C GLN A 193 14.52 0.08 13.99
N LEU A 194 15.61 -0.64 14.25
CA LEU A 194 15.73 -1.56 15.38
C LEU A 194 16.71 -1.00 16.42
N ALA A 195 16.53 -1.31 17.71
CA ALA A 195 17.34 -0.80 18.82
C ALA A 195 18.84 -1.09 18.73
N ASP A 196 19.26 -2.13 18.02
CA ASP A 196 20.68 -2.44 17.81
C ASP A 196 21.34 -1.51 16.78
N GLY A 197 20.59 -0.56 16.23
CA GLY A 197 21.04 0.37 15.19
C GLY A 197 21.08 -0.28 13.80
N SER A 198 20.70 -1.55 13.68
CA SER A 198 20.49 -2.19 12.38
C SER A 198 19.20 -1.70 11.74
N SER A 199 19.14 -1.76 10.41
CA SER A 199 17.92 -1.42 9.69
C SER A 199 17.10 -2.67 9.44
N GLY A 200 15.81 -2.64 9.79
CA GLY A 200 14.90 -3.69 9.37
C GLY A 200 14.74 -3.77 7.86
N ILE A 201 15.08 -2.71 7.10
CA ILE A 201 15.22 -2.76 5.64
C ILE A 201 16.33 -3.73 5.23
N ASP A 202 17.46 -3.74 5.93
CA ASP A 202 18.56 -4.68 5.64
C ASP A 202 18.18 -6.11 6.02
N ALA A 203 17.46 -6.30 7.13
CA ALA A 203 16.93 -7.61 7.52
C ALA A 203 15.97 -8.17 6.47
N VAL A 204 15.03 -7.32 6.01
CA VAL A 204 14.11 -7.65 4.92
C VAL A 204 14.86 -7.94 3.63
N LYS A 205 15.89 -7.17 3.29
CA LYS A 205 16.68 -7.39 2.07
C LYS A 205 17.35 -8.76 2.07
N ASP A 206 17.90 -9.19 3.20
CA ASP A 206 18.48 -10.53 3.33
C ASP A 206 17.40 -11.60 3.18
N ILE A 207 16.26 -11.43 3.84
CA ILE A 207 15.10 -12.32 3.73
C ILE A 207 14.67 -12.48 2.27
N LEU A 208 14.51 -11.37 1.56
CA LEU A 208 14.03 -11.33 0.17
C LEU A 208 15.05 -11.88 -0.84
N SER A 209 16.31 -12.05 -0.44
CA SER A 209 17.33 -12.65 -1.32
C SER A 209 17.09 -14.14 -1.56
N ASP A 210 16.51 -14.83 -0.57
CA ASP A 210 16.27 -16.28 -0.58
C ASP A 210 14.78 -16.66 -0.53
N HIS A 211 13.90 -15.72 -0.17
CA HIS A 211 12.47 -15.96 0.04
C HIS A 211 11.59 -14.92 -0.69
N ASP A 212 10.60 -15.40 -1.44
CA ASP A 212 9.58 -14.55 -2.05
C ASP A 212 8.39 -14.39 -1.08
N VAL A 213 8.44 -13.36 -0.22
CA VAL A 213 7.42 -13.08 0.80
C VAL A 213 7.04 -11.59 0.75
N PRO A 214 5.73 -11.24 0.80
CA PRO A 214 5.34 -9.84 0.88
C PRO A 214 5.80 -9.21 2.20
N VAL A 215 6.21 -7.93 2.12
CA VAL A 215 6.70 -7.18 3.27
C VAL A 215 5.97 -5.86 3.40
N ILE A 216 5.52 -5.55 4.61
CA ILE A 216 4.98 -4.25 4.98
C ILE A 216 5.91 -3.65 6.03
N PHE A 217 6.32 -2.41 5.77
CA PHE A 217 7.17 -1.69 6.72
C PHE A 217 6.36 -0.85 7.68
N ILE A 218 6.85 -0.74 8.91
CA ILE A 218 6.26 0.04 9.99
C ILE A 218 7.20 1.20 10.32
N THR A 219 6.66 2.40 10.52
CA THR A 219 7.47 3.55 10.92
C THR A 219 6.64 4.65 11.59
N ALA A 220 7.28 5.45 12.44
CA ALA A 220 6.72 6.69 12.98
C ALA A 220 6.82 7.89 12.01
N PHE A 221 7.65 7.81 10.96
CA PHE A 221 7.96 8.91 10.03
C PHE A 221 7.84 8.48 8.57
N PRO A 222 6.63 8.15 8.09
CA PRO A 222 6.41 7.61 6.74
C PRO A 222 6.89 8.56 5.64
N GLU A 223 6.85 9.88 5.86
CA GLU A 223 7.25 10.89 4.89
C GLU A 223 8.72 10.78 4.45
N ARG A 224 9.60 10.20 5.28
CA ARG A 224 11.02 9.98 4.94
C ARG A 224 11.24 8.88 3.91
N LEU A 225 10.20 8.11 3.63
CA LEU A 225 10.21 6.91 2.78
C LEU A 225 9.16 6.99 1.67
N LEU A 226 8.66 8.21 1.46
CA LEU A 226 7.68 8.57 0.45
C LEU A 226 8.21 9.77 -0.35
N THR A 227 9.53 9.81 -0.55
CA THR A 227 10.20 10.87 -1.32
C THR A 227 10.03 10.64 -2.81
N GLY A 228 10.04 9.38 -3.25
CA GLY A 228 10.04 8.97 -4.65
C GLY A 228 11.36 9.22 -5.38
N GLU A 229 12.45 9.45 -4.65
CA GLU A 229 13.77 9.79 -5.21
C GLU A 229 14.79 8.63 -5.15
N ARG A 230 14.44 7.55 -4.45
CA ARG A 230 15.30 6.40 -4.17
C ARG A 230 14.45 5.14 -4.01
N PRO A 231 15.05 3.94 -3.95
CA PRO A 231 14.33 2.73 -3.56
C PRO A 231 13.72 2.91 -2.16
N GLU A 232 12.41 2.72 -2.06
CA GLU A 232 11.59 2.89 -0.86
C GLU A 232 10.52 1.79 -0.78
N PRO A 233 9.99 1.49 0.41
CA PRO A 233 8.93 0.50 0.56
C PRO A 233 7.68 0.80 -0.28
N THR A 234 7.06 -0.27 -0.79
CA THR A 234 5.74 -0.22 -1.45
C THR A 234 4.63 -0.05 -0.42
N PHE A 235 4.63 -0.87 0.64
CA PHE A 235 3.60 -0.86 1.68
C PHE A 235 4.16 -0.32 2.99
N LEU A 236 3.48 0.65 3.57
CA LEU A 236 3.85 1.27 4.84
C LEU A 236 2.66 1.41 5.78
N ILE A 237 2.90 1.12 7.06
CA ILE A 237 1.99 1.38 8.19
C ILE A 237 2.64 2.43 9.09
N THR A 238 1.85 3.42 9.51
CA THR A 238 2.30 4.47 10.43
C THR A 238 2.04 4.07 11.87
N LYS A 239 3.02 4.30 12.76
CA LYS A 239 2.84 4.25 14.22
C LYS A 239 2.25 5.58 14.73
N PRO A 240 1.32 5.60 15.72
CA PRO A 240 0.67 4.45 16.35
C PRO A 240 -0.33 3.78 15.40
N PHE A 241 -0.56 2.48 15.60
CA PHE A 241 -1.37 1.68 14.69
C PHE A 241 -2.84 2.07 14.73
N GLN A 242 -3.45 2.12 13.56
CA GLN A 242 -4.88 2.19 13.39
C GLN A 242 -5.35 0.86 12.78
N PRO A 243 -6.33 0.16 13.39
CA PRO A 243 -6.76 -1.16 12.91
C PRO A 243 -7.09 -1.20 11.42
N GLU A 244 -7.82 -0.20 10.93
CA GLU A 244 -8.20 -0.08 9.51
C GLU A 244 -6.99 0.07 8.59
N THR A 245 -6.00 0.86 9.00
CA THR A 245 -4.75 1.06 8.24
C THR A 245 -3.95 -0.25 8.13
N VAL A 246 -3.87 -1.02 9.23
CA VAL A 246 -3.19 -2.31 9.26
C VAL A 246 -3.92 -3.30 8.36
N LYS A 247 -5.25 -3.39 8.51
CA LYS A 247 -6.11 -4.24 7.67
C LYS A 247 -5.93 -3.94 6.19
N ALA A 248 -5.93 -2.66 5.83
CA ALA A 248 -5.76 -2.24 4.45
C ALA A 248 -4.39 -2.58 3.88
N ALA A 249 -3.32 -2.32 4.64
CA ALA A 249 -1.97 -2.65 4.21
C ALA A 249 -1.78 -4.16 4.03
N ILE A 250 -2.28 -4.98 4.97
CA ILE A 250 -2.21 -6.44 4.89
C ILE A 250 -3.01 -6.97 3.70
N GLY A 251 -4.27 -6.54 3.53
CA GLY A 251 -5.09 -6.96 2.39
C GLY A 251 -4.47 -6.59 1.04
N GLN A 252 -3.83 -5.42 0.92
CA GLN A 252 -3.12 -5.08 -0.33
C GLN A 252 -1.89 -5.96 -0.55
N ALA A 253 -1.09 -6.18 0.48
CA ALA A 253 0.11 -7.01 0.34
C ALA A 253 -0.24 -8.45 -0.07
N LEU A 254 -1.29 -9.03 0.52
CA LEU A 254 -1.77 -10.36 0.19
C LEU A 254 -2.48 -10.44 -1.16
N PHE A 255 -3.21 -9.40 -1.55
CA PHE A 255 -3.83 -9.33 -2.88
C PHE A 255 -2.79 -9.36 -4.01
N PHE A 256 -1.71 -8.58 -3.90
CA PHE A 256 -0.67 -8.50 -4.93
C PHE A 256 0.31 -9.66 -4.87
N HIS A 257 0.45 -10.30 -3.71
CA HIS A 257 1.25 -11.50 -3.50
C HIS A 257 0.37 -12.65 -3.00
N PRO A 258 -0.63 -13.10 -3.79
CA PRO A 258 -1.46 -14.20 -3.37
C PRO A 258 -0.54 -15.41 -3.24
N ARG A 259 -0.66 -16.16 -2.12
CA ARG A 259 0.06 -17.42 -1.93
C ARG A 259 -0.06 -18.20 -3.24
N ARG A 260 1.05 -18.42 -3.94
CA ARG A 260 1.11 -19.39 -5.03
C ARG A 260 0.76 -20.71 -4.35
N ALA A 261 -0.51 -21.11 -4.46
CA ALA A 261 -1.05 -22.29 -3.79
C ALA A 261 0.00 -23.38 -3.95
N ALA A 262 0.53 -23.86 -2.80
CA ALA A 262 1.58 -24.85 -2.76
C ALA A 262 1.24 -25.88 -3.81
N LYS A 263 2.05 -25.91 -4.89
CA LYS A 263 1.85 -26.77 -6.04
C LYS A 263 1.56 -28.14 -5.45
N ALA A 264 0.31 -28.60 -5.56
CA ALA A 264 -0.13 -29.81 -4.91
C ALA A 264 0.90 -30.88 -5.23
N ALA A 265 1.60 -31.35 -4.19
CA ALA A 265 2.57 -32.41 -4.32
C ALA A 265 1.79 -33.62 -4.85
N ALA A 266 2.01 -33.91 -6.13
CA ALA A 266 1.62 -35.13 -6.81
C ALA A 266 2.90 -35.87 -7.17
#